data_AF-A0A920UVT7-F1
#
_entry.id   AF-A0A920UVT7-F1
#
_cell.length_a   1.000
_cell.length_b   1.000
_cell.length_c   1.000
_cell.angle_alpha   90.00
_cell.angle_beta   90.00
_cell.angle_gamma   90.00
#
_symmetry.space_group_name_H-M   'P 1'
#
loop_
_entity.id
_entity.type
_entity.pdbx_description
1 polymer ?
#
loop_
_entity_poly.entity_id
_entity_poly.type
_entity_poly.pdbx_seq_one_letter_code
_entity_poly.pdbx_strand_id
1 'polypeptide(L)'
;MASIYRSALVEYSSEQMFDLVNDIEKYPGYMQGCKEATVIEQRENELIGKLVLKKAGIKQEFTTRNRLNRPHSIDMELVEGNFKHFSSRWTFEPLAQNA
;
A
#
# COMPACT_ATOMS: atom_id res chain seq x y z
N MET A 1 -13.42 0.91 -15.83
CA MET A 1 -12.67 1.30 -14.61
C MET A 1 -11.34 1.87 -15.07
N ALA A 2 -10.84 2.92 -14.43
CA ALA A 2 -9.50 3.42 -14.74
C ALA A 2 -8.45 2.50 -14.10
N SER A 3 -7.43 2.12 -14.85
CA SER A 3 -6.31 1.30 -14.36
C SER A 3 -5.02 2.09 -14.54
N ILE A 4 -4.13 2.00 -13.54
CA ILE A 4 -2.82 2.65 -13.55
C ILE A 4 -1.77 1.60 -13.21
N TYR A 5 -0.70 1.57 -14.00
CA TYR A 5 0.45 0.69 -13.78
C TYR A 5 1.71 1.55 -13.74
N ARG A 6 2.58 1.27 -12.75
CA ARG A 6 3.86 1.94 -12.53
C ARG A 6 4.85 0.90 -12.01
N SER A 7 6.11 1.07 -12.38
CA SER A 7 7.24 0.30 -11.87
C SER A 7 8.45 1.21 -11.69
N ALA A 8 9.36 0.80 -10.81
CA ALA A 8 10.64 1.44 -10.59
C ALA A 8 11.66 0.37 -10.20
N LEU A 9 12.93 0.56 -10.61
CA LEU A 9 14.05 -0.24 -10.13
C LEU A 9 14.68 0.49 -8.94
N VAL A 10 15.00 -0.24 -7.88
CA VAL A 10 15.54 0.32 -6.64
C VAL A 10 16.66 -0.57 -6.10
N GLU A 11 17.60 0.02 -5.38
CA GLU A 11 18.75 -0.67 -4.76
C GLU A 11 18.41 -1.21 -3.36
N TYR A 12 17.21 -1.77 -3.20
CA TYR A 12 16.71 -2.34 -1.95
C TYR A 12 16.13 -3.73 -2.19
N SER A 13 16.22 -4.58 -1.18
CA SER A 13 15.68 -5.94 -1.27
C SER A 13 14.16 -5.94 -1.37
N SER A 14 13.59 -7.04 -1.89
CA SER A 14 12.14 -7.23 -1.87
C SER A 14 11.59 -7.16 -0.45
N GLU A 15 12.33 -7.65 0.56
CA GLU A 15 11.91 -7.57 1.97
C GLU A 15 11.87 -6.13 2.48
N GLN A 16 12.91 -5.33 2.21
CA GLN A 16 12.95 -3.92 2.62
C GLN A 16 11.83 -3.12 1.96
N MET A 17 11.57 -3.36 0.68
CA MET A 17 10.50 -2.68 -0.05
C MET A 17 9.12 -3.14 0.40
N PHE A 18 8.95 -4.44 0.68
CA PHE A 18 7.72 -4.98 1.27
C PHE A 18 7.44 -4.31 2.61
N ASP A 19 8.43 -4.26 3.51
CA ASP A 19 8.27 -3.64 4.83
C ASP A 19 7.96 -2.15 4.74
N LEU A 20 8.64 -1.42 3.83
CA LEU A 20 8.37 0.00 3.59
C LEU A 20 6.93 0.24 3.14
N VAL A 21 6.39 -0.62 2.27
CA VAL A 21 5.01 -0.51 1.81
C VAL A 21 4.02 -0.97 2.88
N ASN A 22 4.32 -2.05 3.61
CA ASN A 22 3.40 -2.59 4.62
C ASN A 22 3.27 -1.70 5.86
N ASP A 23 4.29 -0.88 6.15
CA ASP A 23 4.31 0.05 7.30
C ASP A 23 3.53 1.35 7.02
N ILE A 24 2.20 1.20 6.87
CA ILE A 24 1.33 2.29 6.44
C ILE A 24 1.29 3.47 7.43
N GLU A 25 1.50 3.23 8.73
CA GLU A 25 1.38 4.27 9.76
C GLU A 25 2.47 5.34 9.63
N LYS A 26 3.58 5.01 8.96
CA LYS A 26 4.64 5.98 8.66
C LYS A 26 4.34 6.84 7.43
N TYR A 27 3.34 6.49 6.61
CA TYR A 27 3.05 7.20 5.36
C TYR A 27 2.82 8.72 5.54
N PRO A 28 2.13 9.23 6.58
CA PRO A 28 2.00 10.67 6.78
C PRO A 28 3.34 11.42 6.91
N GLY A 29 4.41 10.72 7.30
CA GLY A 29 5.75 11.28 7.46
C GLY A 29 6.52 11.49 6.15
N TYR A 30 6.21 10.73 5.08
CA TYR A 30 6.98 10.78 3.83
C TYR A 30 6.17 10.70 2.53
N MET A 31 4.93 10.16 2.57
CA MET A 31 4.09 10.06 1.39
C MET A 31 3.34 11.38 1.17
N GLN A 32 3.76 12.12 0.13
CA GLN A 32 3.11 13.38 -0.22
C GLN A 32 1.61 13.20 -0.42
N GLY A 33 0.81 13.95 0.34
CA GLY A 33 -0.65 13.91 0.25
C GLY A 33 -1.31 12.88 1.18
N CYS A 34 -0.56 12.00 1.84
CA CYS A 34 -1.10 11.23 2.97
C CYS A 34 -1.23 12.15 4.19
N LYS A 35 -2.42 12.20 4.79
CA LYS A 35 -2.72 13.00 5.98
C LYS A 35 -2.78 12.14 7.23
N GLU A 36 -3.45 11.00 7.13
CA GLU A 36 -3.56 10.03 8.20
C GLU A 36 -3.49 8.63 7.59
N ALA A 37 -2.86 7.73 8.34
CA ALA A 37 -2.83 6.31 8.04
C ALA A 37 -2.93 5.57 9.37
N THR A 38 -3.79 4.55 9.42
CA THR A 38 -4.07 3.82 10.68
C THR A 38 -4.25 2.35 10.37
N VAL A 39 -3.60 1.50 11.16
CA VAL A 39 -3.87 0.07 11.16
C VAL A 39 -5.07 -0.20 12.06
N ILE A 40 -6.13 -0.77 11.48
CA ILE A 40 -7.36 -1.14 12.20
C ILE A 40 -7.21 -2.56 12.77
N GLU A 41 -6.69 -3.47 11.96
CA GLU A 41 -6.47 -4.86 12.35
C GLU A 41 -5.21 -5.38 11.67
N GLN A 42 -4.41 -6.17 12.40
CA GLN A 42 -3.22 -6.81 11.86
C GLN A 42 -3.15 -8.27 12.31
N ARG A 43 -2.92 -9.15 11.35
CA ARG A 43 -2.66 -10.58 11.51
C ARG A 43 -1.38 -10.93 10.74
N GLU A 44 -0.97 -12.19 10.82
CA GLU A 44 0.23 -12.69 10.14
C GLU A 44 0.22 -12.43 8.62
N ASN A 45 -0.89 -12.71 7.95
CA ASN A 45 -1.01 -12.62 6.48
C ASN A 45 -2.06 -11.59 6.01
N GLU A 46 -2.54 -10.73 6.91
CA GLU A 46 -3.56 -9.73 6.59
C GLU A 46 -3.36 -8.45 7.41
N LEU A 47 -3.57 -7.30 6.77
CA LEU A 47 -3.65 -5.99 7.40
C LEU A 47 -4.90 -5.27 6.91
N ILE A 48 -5.73 -4.76 7.81
CA ILE A 48 -6.82 -3.84 7.48
C ILE A 48 -6.36 -2.44 7.87
N GLY A 49 -6.28 -1.54 6.88
CA GLY A 49 -5.72 -0.20 7.05
C GLY A 49 -6.62 0.87 6.48
N LYS A 50 -6.69 2.02 7.15
CA LYS A 50 -7.39 3.21 6.66
C LYS A 50 -6.39 4.26 6.22
N LEU A 51 -6.62 4.86 5.05
CA LEU A 51 -5.85 5.99 4.54
C LEU A 51 -6.74 7.22 4.33
N VAL A 52 -6.23 8.38 4.74
CA VAL A 52 -6.79 9.69 4.42
C VAL A 52 -5.80 10.42 3.52
N LEU A 53 -6.16 10.55 2.24
CA LEU A 53 -5.34 11.21 1.22
C LEU A 53 -5.95 12.57 0.83
N LYS A 54 -5.10 13.58 0.61
CA LYS A 54 -5.50 14.89 0.11
C LYS A 54 -4.59 15.32 -1.03
N LYS A 55 -5.16 15.52 -2.22
CA LYS A 55 -4.44 16.02 -3.40
C LYS A 55 -5.33 16.96 -4.21
N ALA A 56 -4.81 18.13 -4.57
CA ALA A 56 -5.49 19.11 -5.43
C ALA A 56 -6.94 19.44 -5.01
N GLY A 57 -7.18 19.63 -3.70
CA GLY A 57 -8.51 19.94 -3.16
C GLY A 57 -9.43 18.73 -2.95
N ILE A 58 -9.08 17.55 -3.46
CA ILE A 58 -9.84 16.32 -3.27
C ILE A 58 -9.33 15.61 -2.01
N LYS A 59 -10.24 15.29 -1.08
CA LYS A 59 -10.00 14.39 0.06
C LYS A 59 -10.56 13.01 -0.30
N GLN A 60 -9.74 11.98 -0.18
CA GLN A 60 -10.16 10.60 -0.23
C GLN A 60 -9.90 9.93 1.11
N GLU A 61 -10.89 9.18 1.57
CA GLU A 61 -10.80 8.35 2.75
C GLU A 61 -11.34 6.98 2.39
N PHE A 62 -10.53 5.95 2.65
CA PHE A 62 -10.88 4.59 2.33
C PHE A 62 -10.08 3.61 3.20
N THR A 63 -10.73 2.47 3.45
CA THR A 63 -10.20 1.35 4.20
C THR A 63 -9.97 0.20 3.24
N THR A 64 -8.80 -0.44 3.31
CA THR A 64 -8.47 -1.61 2.51
C THR A 64 -8.15 -2.82 3.38
N ARG A 65 -8.50 -4.00 2.86
CA ARG A 65 -7.96 -5.28 3.33
C ARG A 65 -6.77 -5.62 2.45
N ASN A 66 -5.61 -5.77 3.08
CA ASN A 66 -4.35 -6.07 2.44
C ASN A 66 -3.98 -7.51 2.75
N ARG A 67 -4.01 -8.40 1.75
CA ARG A 67 -3.48 -9.76 1.88
C ARG A 67 -1.98 -9.73 1.65
N LEU A 68 -1.24 -10.24 2.61
CA LEU A 68 0.21 -10.15 2.68
C LEU A 68 0.83 -11.47 2.23
N ASN A 69 1.62 -11.42 1.16
CA ASN A 69 2.44 -12.54 0.71
C ASN A 69 3.90 -12.10 0.78
N ARG A 70 4.47 -12.09 1.98
CA ARG A 70 5.81 -11.58 2.22
C ARG A 70 6.89 -12.48 1.58
N PRO A 71 7.92 -11.92 0.93
CA PRO A 71 8.12 -10.51 0.57
C PRO A 71 7.61 -10.14 -0.84
N HIS A 72 6.85 -11.01 -1.50
CA HIS A 72 6.60 -10.95 -2.94
C HIS A 72 5.47 -10.00 -3.36
N SER A 73 4.39 -9.91 -2.59
CA SER A 73 3.24 -9.09 -2.99
C SER A 73 2.31 -8.66 -1.86
N ILE A 74 1.59 -7.57 -2.10
CA ILE A 74 0.48 -7.11 -1.26
C ILE A 74 -0.74 -6.88 -2.16
N ASP A 75 -1.79 -7.66 -1.96
CA ASP A 75 -3.08 -7.50 -2.67
C ASP A 75 -4.04 -6.68 -1.80
N MET A 76 -4.50 -5.55 -2.32
CA MET A 76 -5.37 -4.62 -1.60
C MET A 76 -6.76 -4.61 -2.21
N GLU A 77 -7.78 -4.73 -1.37
CA GLU A 77 -9.19 -4.64 -1.76
C GLU A 77 -9.93 -3.65 -0.88
N LEU A 78 -10.85 -2.88 -1.46
CA LEU A 78 -11.70 -1.95 -0.72
C LEU A 78 -12.58 -2.69 0.30
N VAL A 79 -12.55 -2.22 1.54
CA VAL A 79 -13.54 -2.58 2.56
C VAL A 79 -14.65 -1.53 2.57
N GLU A 80 -14.27 -0.25 2.66
CA GLU A 80 -15.20 0.88 2.66
C GLU A 80 -14.49 2.18 2.27
N GLY A 81 -15.26 3.21 1.92
CA GLY A 81 -14.75 4.55 1.65
C GLY A 81 -15.37 5.21 0.44
N ASN A 82 -14.75 6.30 -0.02
CA ASN A 82 -15.27 7.15 -1.08
C ASN A 82 -15.16 6.54 -2.49
N PHE A 83 -14.47 5.41 -2.63
CA PHE A 83 -14.45 4.64 -3.88
C PHE A 83 -15.67 3.72 -3.97
N LYS A 84 -16.25 3.57 -5.16
CA LYS A 84 -17.24 2.51 -5.40
C LYS A 84 -16.58 1.13 -5.45
N HIS A 85 -15.36 1.07 -6.00
CA HIS A 85 -14.54 -0.12 -6.11
C HIS A 85 -13.07 0.33 -6.09
N PHE A 86 -12.22 -0.40 -5.37
CA PHE A 86 -10.78 -0.23 -5.42
C PHE A 86 -10.14 -1.61 -5.24
N SER A 87 -9.19 -1.92 -6.12
CA SER A 87 -8.28 -3.05 -5.97
C SER A 87 -6.91 -2.63 -6.48
N SER A 88 -5.87 -3.20 -5.89
CA SER A 88 -4.49 -2.88 -6.24
C SER A 88 -3.57 -4.03 -5.85
N ARG A 89 -2.38 -4.06 -6.45
CA ARG A 89 -1.33 -5.02 -6.14
C ARG A 89 0.02 -4.31 -6.14
N TRP A 90 0.77 -4.51 -5.07
CA TRP A 90 2.22 -4.34 -5.08
C TRP A 90 2.89 -5.67 -5.39
N THR A 91 3.91 -5.65 -6.25
CA THR A 91 4.77 -6.80 -6.56
C THR A 91 6.21 -6.38 -6.34
N PHE A 92 6.99 -7.22 -5.66
CA PHE A 92 8.39 -6.99 -5.34
C PHE A 92 9.25 -8.09 -5.95
N GLU A 93 9.89 -7.79 -7.08
CA GLU A 93 10.70 -8.73 -7.84
C GLU A 93 12.19 -8.46 -7.61
N PRO A 94 12.99 -9.45 -7.18
CA PRO A 94 14.43 -9.29 -7.06
C PRO A 94 15.06 -9.16 -8.45
N LEU A 95 15.88 -8.13 -8.64
CA LEU A 95 16.55 -7.86 -9.92
C LEU A 95 17.91 -8.57 -10.04
N ALA A 96 18.47 -9.03 -8.92
CA ALA A 96 19.69 -9.82 -8.83
C ALA A 96 19.64 -10.75 -7.61
N GLN A 97 20.46 -11.81 -7.62
CA GLN A 97 20.46 -12.89 -6.62
C GLN A 97 20.83 -12.44 -5.19
N ASN A 98 21.36 -11.22 -5.05
CA ASN A 98 21.81 -10.62 -3.78
C ASN A 98 21.16 -9.24 -3.50
N ALA A 99 20.04 -8.93 -4.16
CA ALA A 99 19.27 -7.72 -3.89
C ALA A 99 18.26 -7.96 -2.76
#